data_AF-A0A7S2HAX3-F1
#
_entry.id   AF-A0A7S2HAX3-F1
#
_cell.length_a   1.000
_cell.length_b   1.000
_cell.length_c   1.000
_cell.angle_alpha   90.00
_cell.angle_beta   90.00
_cell.angle_gamma   90.00
#
_symmetry.space_group_name_H-M   'P 1'
#
loop_
_entity.id
_entity.type
_entity.pdbx_description
1 polymer ?
#
loop_
_entity_poly.entity_id
_entity_poly.type
_entity_poly.pdbx_seq_one_letter_code
_entity_poly.pdbx_strand_id
1 'polypeptide(L)'
;RCKTARCAVDTMGALAEEYGFYGEDPGAPGAGECLILVDGKEVWVFEITGDTTGRSAFWAAARVPEGHVVAIANNFVIREVDCSDRENFRCSTDLEHRAQQAGVWDGRGRLDWMRAMAPDIRHFSYTPGYAPIPMYTTARLW
;
A
#
# COMPACT_ATOMS: atom_id res chain seq x y z
N ARG A 1 0.17 8.52 -21.25
CA ARG A 1 -1.08 8.99 -20.59
C ARG A 1 -0.79 10.12 -19.60
N CYS A 2 0.16 10.00 -18.68
CA CYS A 2 0.48 11.06 -17.71
C CYS A 2 1.74 11.88 -18.05
N LYS A 3 1.78 13.12 -17.54
CA LYS A 3 2.95 14.03 -17.60
C LYS A 3 3.55 14.34 -16.21
N THR A 4 2.86 13.98 -15.13
CA THR A 4 3.28 14.21 -13.74
C THR A 4 3.21 12.91 -12.94
N ALA A 5 4.02 12.80 -11.90
CA ALA A 5 4.04 11.67 -10.96
C ALA A 5 2.68 11.51 -10.28
N ARG A 6 2.07 12.62 -9.83
CA ARG A 6 0.71 12.64 -9.26
C ARG A 6 -0.35 12.08 -10.21
N CYS A 7 -0.31 12.45 -11.50
CA CYS A 7 -1.23 11.87 -12.49
C CYS A 7 -1.06 10.36 -12.60
N ALA A 8 0.18 9.88 -12.56
CA ALA A 8 0.47 8.46 -12.66
C ALA A 8 -0.01 7.70 -11.41
N VAL A 9 0.18 8.26 -10.21
CA VAL A 9 -0.41 7.75 -8.95
C VAL A 9 -1.93 7.64 -9.07
N ASP A 10 -2.61 8.72 -9.46
CA ASP A 10 -4.08 8.74 -9.58
C ASP A 10 -4.57 7.72 -10.62
N THR A 11 -3.87 7.61 -11.75
CA THR A 11 -4.20 6.65 -12.82
C THR A 11 -3.99 5.21 -12.35
N MET A 12 -2.86 4.90 -11.70
CA MET A 12 -2.57 3.56 -11.18
C MET A 12 -3.58 3.17 -10.11
N GLY A 13 -3.87 4.08 -9.19
CA GLY A 13 -4.87 3.88 -8.14
C GLY A 13 -6.26 3.59 -8.69
N ALA A 14 -6.74 4.38 -9.65
CA ALA A 14 -8.04 4.14 -10.28
C ALA A 14 -8.12 2.79 -11.00
N LEU A 15 -7.07 2.41 -11.75
CA LEU A 15 -7.01 1.11 -12.42
C LEU A 15 -6.94 -0.04 -11.41
N ALA A 16 -6.22 0.13 -10.30
CA ALA A 16 -6.15 -0.86 -9.24
C ALA A 16 -7.51 -1.07 -8.56
N GLU A 17 -8.30 -0.02 -8.40
CA GLU A 17 -9.66 -0.14 -7.86
C GLU A 17 -10.60 -0.84 -8.84
N GLU A 18 -10.47 -0.56 -10.13
CA GLU A 18 -11.31 -1.12 -11.20
C GLU A 18 -11.01 -2.60 -11.50
N TYR A 19 -9.72 -2.96 -11.57
CA TYR A 19 -9.26 -4.27 -12.05
C TYR A 19 -8.63 -5.14 -10.97
N GLY A 20 -8.39 -4.58 -9.78
CA GLY A 20 -7.66 -5.24 -8.71
C GLY A 20 -6.15 -5.23 -8.90
N PHE A 21 -5.47 -5.84 -7.93
CA PHE A 21 -4.03 -6.06 -7.97
C PHE A 21 -3.74 -7.52 -7.60
N TYR A 22 -3.06 -8.22 -8.50
CA TYR A 22 -2.66 -9.61 -8.33
C TYR A 22 -1.13 -9.67 -8.28
N GLY A 23 -0.57 -9.86 -7.09
CA GLY A 23 0.88 -10.05 -6.93
C GLY A 23 1.34 -11.45 -7.34
N GLU A 24 2.63 -11.73 -7.11
CA GLU A 24 3.33 -12.89 -7.68
C GLU A 24 2.80 -14.26 -7.23
N ASP A 25 2.23 -14.36 -6.02
CA ASP A 25 1.77 -15.62 -5.44
C ASP A 25 0.25 -15.63 -5.11
N PRO A 26 -0.59 -16.10 -6.04
CA PRO A 26 -2.02 -16.22 -5.81
C PRO A 26 -2.35 -17.12 -4.60
N GLY A 27 -3.03 -16.56 -3.60
CA GLY A 27 -3.48 -17.28 -2.41
C GLY A 27 -2.52 -17.25 -1.22
N ALA A 28 -1.30 -16.71 -1.38
CA ALA A 28 -0.39 -16.47 -0.27
C ALA A 28 -0.51 -15.02 0.26
N PRO A 29 -0.38 -14.79 1.58
CA PRO A 29 -0.08 -13.46 2.12
C PRO A 29 1.30 -12.99 1.60
N GLY A 30 1.46 -11.69 1.31
CA GLY A 30 2.74 -11.11 0.84
C GLY A 30 2.75 -10.56 -0.60
N ALA A 31 1.60 -10.38 -1.25
CA ALA A 31 1.50 -10.09 -2.69
C ALA A 31 1.20 -8.61 -3.02
N GLY A 32 1.99 -7.68 -2.51
CA GLY A 32 1.80 -6.23 -2.68
C GLY A 32 3.11 -5.55 -3.03
N GLU A 33 3.03 -4.35 -3.60
CA GLU A 33 4.16 -3.72 -4.27
C GLU A 33 4.36 -2.28 -3.80
N CYS A 34 5.61 -1.82 -3.82
CA CYS A 34 5.95 -0.44 -3.55
C CYS A 34 6.65 0.17 -4.76
N LEU A 35 6.03 1.17 -5.37
CA LEU A 35 6.53 1.86 -6.55
C LEU A 35 6.91 3.30 -6.21
N ILE A 36 8.04 3.75 -6.74
CA ILE A 36 8.45 5.16 -6.65
C ILE A 36 8.12 5.85 -7.98
N LEU A 37 7.31 6.91 -7.90
CA LEU A 37 6.96 7.74 -9.04
C LEU A 37 7.62 9.11 -8.89
N VAL A 38 8.39 9.51 -9.90
CA VAL A 38 9.15 10.77 -9.88
C VAL A 38 8.87 11.56 -11.15
N ASP A 39 8.70 12.87 -11.00
CA ASP A 39 8.82 13.84 -12.08
C ASP A 39 9.78 14.98 -11.71
N GLY A 40 9.86 16.03 -12.53
CA GLY A 40 10.76 17.16 -12.27
C GLY A 40 10.38 18.04 -11.06
N LYS A 41 9.33 17.71 -10.31
CA LYS A 41 8.81 18.51 -9.19
C LYS A 41 8.49 17.67 -7.94
N GLU A 42 8.05 16.43 -8.10
CA GLU A 42 7.53 15.61 -7.02
C GLU A 42 8.06 14.17 -7.07
N VAL A 43 8.24 13.60 -5.87
CA VAL A 43 8.51 12.18 -5.65
C VAL A 43 7.36 11.62 -4.82
N TRP A 44 6.82 10.48 -5.24
CA TRP A 44 5.72 9.79 -4.58
C TRP A 44 6.11 8.34 -4.32
N VAL A 45 5.87 7.89 -3.09
CA VAL A 45 5.85 6.48 -2.72
C VAL A 45 4.44 5.99 -2.93
N PHE A 46 4.22 4.96 -3.75
CA PHE A 46 2.93 4.33 -3.99
C PHE A 46 2.98 2.88 -3.53
N GLU A 47 2.11 2.52 -2.60
CA GLU A 47 2.01 1.17 -2.03
C GLU A 47 0.64 0.59 -2.33
N ILE A 48 0.62 -0.68 -2.75
CA ILE A 48 -0.60 -1.34 -3.24
C ILE A 48 -0.65 -2.81 -2.82
N THR A 49 -1.85 -3.28 -2.47
CA THR A 49 -2.14 -4.68 -2.19
C THR A 49 -3.55 -5.03 -2.68
N GLY A 50 -3.79 -6.30 -3.01
CA GLY A 50 -5.13 -6.78 -3.35
C GLY A 50 -6.09 -6.67 -2.15
N ASP A 51 -7.36 -6.37 -2.41
CA ASP A 51 -8.36 -6.34 -1.35
C ASP A 51 -8.87 -7.75 -0.98
N THR A 52 -9.74 -7.82 0.02
CA THR A 52 -10.33 -9.08 0.50
C THR A 52 -11.38 -9.64 -0.46
N THR A 53 -11.89 -8.84 -1.41
CA THR A 53 -12.88 -9.29 -2.40
C THR A 53 -12.26 -10.01 -3.58
N GLY A 54 -10.96 -9.79 -3.82
CA GLY A 54 -10.24 -10.32 -4.98
C GLY A 54 -10.66 -9.73 -6.30
N ARG A 55 -11.32 -8.57 -6.28
CA ARG A 55 -11.73 -7.83 -7.48
C ARG A 55 -11.24 -6.39 -7.48
N SER A 56 -10.74 -5.91 -6.35
CA SER A 56 -10.22 -4.55 -6.20
C SER A 56 -8.89 -4.57 -5.45
N ALA A 57 -8.38 -3.39 -5.14
CA ALA A 57 -7.14 -3.21 -4.40
C ALA A 57 -7.32 -2.15 -3.30
N PHE A 58 -6.47 -2.25 -2.29
CA PHE A 58 -6.13 -1.15 -1.41
C PHE A 58 -4.82 -0.52 -1.91
N TRP A 59 -4.76 0.80 -1.90
CA TRP A 59 -3.54 1.53 -2.19
C TRP A 59 -3.49 2.85 -1.41
N ALA A 60 -2.26 3.28 -1.12
CA ALA A 60 -1.97 4.59 -0.59
C ALA A 60 -0.68 5.11 -1.24
N ALA A 61 -0.57 6.42 -1.36
CA ALA A 61 0.64 7.08 -1.80
C ALA A 61 0.92 8.30 -0.94
N ALA A 62 2.20 8.49 -0.62
CA ALA A 62 2.69 9.62 0.15
C ALA A 62 3.75 10.36 -0.67
N ARG A 63 3.65 11.69 -0.71
CA ARG A 63 4.67 12.55 -1.30
C ARG A 63 5.89 12.57 -0.38
N VAL A 64 7.09 12.40 -0.96
CA VAL A 64 8.34 12.63 -0.23
C VAL A 64 8.57 14.15 -0.17
N PRO A 65 8.64 14.75 1.03
CA PRO A 65 8.87 16.18 1.15
C PRO A 65 10.23 16.60 0.60
N GLU A 66 10.36 17.88 0.24
CA GLU A 66 11.64 18.42 -0.21
C GLU A 66 12.73 18.24 0.87
N GLY A 67 13.94 17.90 0.43
CA GLY A 67 15.08 17.63 1.32
C GLY A 67 15.00 16.31 2.11
N HIS A 68 13.98 15.48 1.88
CA HIS A 68 13.85 14.17 2.52
C HIS A 68 14.27 13.03 1.59
N VAL A 69 14.59 11.88 2.20
CA VAL A 69 14.87 10.63 1.51
C VAL A 69 13.97 9.54 2.06
N VAL A 70 13.64 8.56 1.22
CA VAL A 70 12.89 7.36 1.61
C VAL A 70 13.72 6.13 1.24
N ALA A 71 13.73 5.13 2.11
CA ALA A 71 14.35 3.84 1.87
C ALA A 71 13.29 2.75 2.02
N ILE A 72 13.17 1.89 1.02
CA ILE A 72 12.17 0.82 0.97
C ILE A 72 12.93 -0.51 0.89
N ALA A 73 12.73 -1.37 1.88
CA ALA A 73 13.41 -2.66 2.00
C ALA A 73 12.38 -3.79 2.08
N ASN A 74 11.68 -4.01 0.96
CA ASN A 74 10.69 -5.08 0.79
C ASN A 74 9.57 -5.11 1.85
N ASN A 75 9.24 -3.95 2.40
CA ASN A 75 8.12 -3.72 3.30
C ASN A 75 7.50 -2.36 3.00
N PHE A 76 6.21 -2.23 3.25
CA PHE A 76 5.53 -0.94 3.28
C PHE A 76 6.18 -0.02 4.31
N VAL A 77 6.29 1.26 3.95
CA VAL A 77 6.91 2.32 4.76
C VAL A 77 5.94 3.46 5.05
N ILE A 78 4.83 3.56 4.32
CA ILE A 78 3.79 4.55 4.63
C ILE A 78 3.17 4.18 5.98
N ARG A 79 3.14 5.15 6.91
CA ARG A 79 2.58 5.02 8.26
C ARG A 79 1.17 5.57 8.30
N GLU A 80 0.90 6.49 9.21
CA GLU A 80 -0.41 7.14 9.30
C GLU A 80 -0.72 7.91 8.01
N VAL A 81 -1.87 7.60 7.40
CA VAL A 81 -2.36 8.29 6.20
C VAL A 81 -3.42 9.32 6.55
N ASP A 82 -3.39 10.45 5.86
CA ASP A 82 -4.46 11.46 5.90
C ASP A 82 -4.96 11.71 4.48
N CYS A 83 -6.02 11.01 4.09
CA CYS A 83 -6.57 11.11 2.74
C CYS A 83 -7.29 12.45 2.47
N SER A 84 -7.49 13.29 3.50
CA SER A 84 -8.00 14.65 3.34
C SER A 84 -6.91 15.63 2.91
N ASP A 85 -5.65 15.36 3.27
CA ASP A 85 -4.48 16.10 2.79
C ASP A 85 -4.10 15.65 1.37
N ARG A 86 -4.82 16.23 0.41
CA ARG A 86 -4.59 15.98 -1.02
C ARG A 86 -3.32 16.63 -1.56
N GLU A 87 -2.49 17.29 -0.76
CA GLU A 87 -1.19 17.74 -1.26
C GLU A 87 -0.11 16.69 -1.00
N ASN A 88 -0.21 15.98 0.12
CA ASN A 88 0.78 15.00 0.54
C ASN A 88 0.34 13.54 0.42
N PHE A 89 -0.95 13.27 0.33
CA PHE A 89 -1.47 11.90 0.23
C PHE A 89 -2.41 11.68 -0.95
N ARG A 90 -2.40 10.46 -1.46
CA ARG A 90 -3.39 9.88 -2.35
C ARG A 90 -3.76 8.51 -1.82
N CYS A 91 -5.04 8.16 -1.85
CA CYS A 91 -5.53 6.93 -1.25
C CYS A 91 -6.60 6.30 -2.13
N SER A 92 -6.86 5.03 -1.89
CA SER A 92 -8.11 4.40 -2.30
C SER A 92 -9.33 5.23 -1.88
N THR A 93 -10.35 5.19 -2.73
CA THR A 93 -11.69 5.69 -2.46
C THR A 93 -12.22 5.01 -1.21
N ASP A 94 -12.68 5.82 -0.25
CA ASP A 94 -13.22 5.38 1.05
C ASP A 94 -12.29 4.42 1.83
N LEU A 95 -10.97 4.64 1.74
CA LEU A 95 -9.94 3.76 2.32
C LEU A 95 -10.26 3.31 3.75
N GLU A 96 -10.52 4.26 4.66
CA GLU A 96 -10.79 3.98 6.07
C GLU A 96 -12.03 3.09 6.28
N HIS A 97 -13.12 3.43 5.61
CA HIS A 97 -14.36 2.66 5.67
C HIS A 97 -14.18 1.25 5.11
N ARG A 98 -13.54 1.11 3.94
CA ARG A 98 -13.26 -0.19 3.31
C ARG A 98 -12.29 -1.03 4.15
N ALA A 99 -11.28 -0.41 4.75
CA ALA A 99 -10.32 -1.07 5.64
C ALA A 99 -11.01 -1.61 6.90
N GLN A 100 -11.95 -0.83 7.47
CA GLN A 100 -12.75 -1.29 8.61
C GLN A 100 -13.68 -2.45 8.23
N GLN A 101 -14.36 -2.36 7.10
CA GLN A 101 -15.22 -3.44 6.60
C GLN A 101 -14.43 -4.73 6.30
N ALA A 102 -13.20 -4.60 5.80
CA ALA A 102 -12.29 -5.71 5.55
C ALA A 102 -11.66 -6.29 6.83
N GLY A 103 -11.84 -5.65 7.99
CA GLY A 103 -11.27 -6.09 9.26
C GLY A 103 -9.75 -5.89 9.39
N VAL A 104 -9.13 -5.15 8.47
CA VAL A 104 -7.69 -4.83 8.49
C VAL A 104 -7.36 -3.60 9.35
N TRP A 105 -8.38 -2.83 9.74
CA TRP A 105 -8.26 -1.70 10.65
C TRP A 105 -9.47 -1.66 11.60
N ASP A 106 -9.26 -1.28 12.86
CA ASP A 106 -10.29 -1.33 13.90
C ASP A 106 -11.13 -0.05 14.02
N GLY A 107 -10.87 0.94 13.17
CA GLY A 107 -11.57 2.22 13.18
C GLY A 107 -11.11 3.18 14.27
N ARG A 108 -10.04 2.88 15.01
CA ARG A 108 -9.53 3.75 16.08
C ARG A 108 -8.25 4.47 15.66
N GLY A 109 -8.21 5.78 15.94
CA GLY A 109 -7.05 6.63 15.62
C GLY A 109 -6.93 6.91 14.13
N ARG A 110 -5.71 7.25 13.67
CA ARG A 110 -5.41 7.31 12.24
C ARG A 110 -5.08 5.92 11.72
N LEU A 111 -5.44 5.64 10.47
CA LEU A 111 -5.07 4.39 9.81
C LEU A 111 -3.55 4.39 9.57
N ASP A 112 -2.83 3.47 10.21
CA ASP A 112 -1.42 3.20 9.92
C ASP A 112 -1.33 2.17 8.79
N TRP A 113 -0.95 2.63 7.59
CA TRP A 113 -1.00 1.87 6.36
C TRP A 113 -0.16 0.60 6.44
N MET A 114 1.12 0.69 6.79
CA MET A 114 1.99 -0.48 6.95
C MET A 114 1.39 -1.47 7.93
N ARG A 115 0.88 -1.02 9.09
CA ARG A 115 0.32 -1.95 10.08
C ARG A 115 -0.97 -2.62 9.61
N ALA A 116 -1.83 -1.91 8.91
CA ALA A 116 -3.10 -2.44 8.41
C ALA A 116 -2.89 -3.37 7.22
N MET A 117 -1.98 -3.00 6.32
CA MET A 117 -1.83 -3.60 5.00
C MET A 117 -0.55 -4.43 4.83
N ALA A 118 0.22 -4.70 5.88
CA ALA A 118 1.38 -5.60 5.87
C ALA A 118 1.34 -6.62 7.04
N PRO A 119 1.77 -7.89 6.83
CA PRO A 119 1.91 -8.84 7.89
C PRO A 119 3.01 -8.36 8.84
N ASP A 120 2.91 -8.76 10.11
CA ASP A 120 3.97 -8.44 11.06
C ASP A 120 5.25 -9.19 10.68
N ILE A 121 6.24 -8.42 10.23
CA ILE A 121 7.53 -8.91 9.74
C ILE A 121 8.27 -9.81 10.74
N ARG A 122 7.96 -9.68 12.04
CA ARG A 122 8.57 -10.47 13.12
C ARG A 122 7.98 -11.88 13.23
N HIS A 123 6.76 -12.05 12.73
CA HIS A 123 5.99 -13.28 12.87
C HIS A 123 5.66 -13.93 11.53
N PHE A 124 5.77 -13.17 10.43
CA PHE A 124 5.51 -13.64 9.09
C PHE A 124 6.52 -14.72 8.67
N SER A 125 6.01 -15.88 8.27
CA SER A 125 6.82 -16.99 7.76
C SER A 125 6.24 -17.46 6.44
N TYR A 126 6.82 -17.04 5.33
CA TYR A 126 6.41 -17.45 3.99
C TYR A 126 6.63 -18.96 3.76
N THR A 127 7.75 -19.51 4.23
CA THR A 127 8.04 -20.95 4.14
C THR A 127 7.88 -21.61 5.51
N PRO A 128 6.87 -22.47 5.72
CA PRO A 128 6.67 -23.16 7.00
C PRO A 128 7.94 -23.91 7.44
N GLY A 129 8.35 -23.72 8.70
CA GLY A 129 9.51 -24.38 9.29
C GLY A 129 10.84 -23.65 9.13
N TYR A 130 10.87 -22.50 8.45
CA TYR A 130 12.04 -21.61 8.41
C TYR A 130 11.82 -20.41 9.34
N ALA A 131 12.91 -19.86 9.86
CA ALA A 131 12.82 -18.60 10.62
C ALA A 131 12.22 -17.50 9.71
N PRO A 132 11.49 -16.53 10.28
CA PRO A 132 11.02 -15.35 9.55
C PRO A 132 12.19 -14.69 8.82
N ILE A 133 12.27 -14.91 7.51
CA ILE A 133 13.13 -14.12 6.64
C ILE A 133 12.31 -12.88 6.29
N PRO A 134 12.84 -11.66 6.47
CA PRO A 134 12.17 -10.45 6.04
C PRO A 134 12.09 -10.47 4.51
N MET A 135 10.99 -11.03 4.00
CA MET A 135 10.71 -11.14 2.58
C MET A 135 9.23 -10.84 2.38
N TYR A 136 8.94 -9.94 1.43
CA TYR A 136 7.62 -9.53 0.94
C TYR A 136 6.53 -9.37 2.00
N THR A 137 6.56 -8.26 2.74
CA THR A 137 5.55 -7.99 3.76
C THR A 137 4.46 -7.06 3.22
N THR A 138 3.39 -7.67 2.68
CA THR A 138 2.09 -7.02 2.44
C THR A 138 0.94 -7.99 2.83
N ALA A 139 -0.08 -7.49 3.53
CA ALA A 139 -1.12 -8.26 4.19
C ALA A 139 -2.30 -8.40 3.23
N ARG A 140 -2.82 -9.62 3.20
CA ARG A 140 -4.13 -9.95 2.70
C ARG A 140 -4.76 -10.92 3.68
N LEU A 141 -5.96 -10.61 4.13
CA LEU A 141 -6.81 -11.54 4.89
C LEU A 141 -7.89 -12.01 3.93
N TRP A 142 -8.03 -13.33 3.79
CA TRP A 142 -9.16 -13.98 3.13
C TRP A 142 -10.21 -14.34 4.18
#